data_AF-A0A0M3ISQ6-F1
#
_entry.id   AF-A0A0M3ISQ6-F1
#
_cell.length_a   1.000
_cell.length_b   1.000
_cell.length_c   1.000
_cell.angle_alpha   90.00
_cell.angle_beta   90.00
_cell.angle_gamma   90.00
#
_symmetry.space_group_name_H-M   'P 1'
#
loop_
_entity.id
_entity.type
_entity.pdbx_description
1 polymer ?
#
loop_
_entity_poly.entity_id
_entity_poly.type
_entity_poly.pdbx_seq_one_letter_code
_entity_poly.pdbx_strand_id
1 'polypeptide(L)'
;VEPFLFAHDTIPQQREFFVGSYASGDVQGYASKHRSRWVEPFLFAHDTIPQQREFFVGSYASGDVQGYASKHRSRWLLNSWIEYISGSTNIAVDEVECVRSRYEKQWFETLVPLIEFSSNKLLMWIVAFATVYHLQRGEQTNSLLMRLFLAFSVKKNFIAITTLPKDSQSTIGCIFGLRFLITVWVIVGHSSIFIQDFLSNPEIYRRQLTDNFFGQLVTNCMLSVDTFFVLSATLTSFHWFRSISRAGAQQKLTSLGYWLRFYRHRVLRLWPAYLYVLLVTVLRFSRSHFHPMWAPEDQGEMCRKNWWKNALFINSFSDNLCMPWT
;
A
#
# COMPACT_ATOMS: atom_id res chain seq x y z
N VAL A 1 -7.32 21.60 28.38
CA VAL A 1 -6.69 20.27 28.23
C VAL A 1 -7.51 19.16 28.89
N GLU A 2 -7.74 19.23 30.21
CA GLU A 2 -8.54 18.24 30.95
C GLU A 2 -9.92 17.95 30.35
N PRO A 3 -10.81 18.94 30.08
CA PRO A 3 -12.15 18.65 29.58
C PRO A 3 -12.16 17.89 28.24
N PHE A 4 -11.17 18.16 27.38
CA PHE A 4 -10.98 17.47 26.11
C PHE A 4 -10.54 16.01 26.32
N LEU A 5 -9.62 15.76 27.26
CA LEU A 5 -9.14 14.42 27.58
C LEU A 5 -10.19 13.58 28.31
N PHE A 6 -11.10 14.21 29.08
CA PHE A 6 -12.26 13.52 29.67
C PHE A 6 -13.33 13.18 28.63
N ALA A 7 -13.46 13.96 27.56
CA ALA A 7 -14.39 13.70 26.46
C ALA A 7 -13.92 12.60 25.49
N HIS A 8 -12.65 12.19 25.56
CA HIS A 8 -12.06 11.14 24.73
C HIS A 8 -11.56 9.99 25.61
N ASP A 9 -11.69 8.75 25.13
CA ASP A 9 -11.36 7.52 25.87
C ASP A 9 -9.85 7.40 26.14
N THR A 10 -9.39 8.10 27.18
CA THR A 10 -7.99 8.21 27.61
C THR A 10 -7.81 7.56 28.97
N ILE A 11 -6.77 6.73 29.10
CA ILE A 11 -6.46 6.02 30.34
C ILE A 11 -6.03 7.06 31.39
N PRO A 12 -6.47 6.98 32.66
CA PRO A 12 -6.20 8.00 33.68
C PRO A 12 -4.73 8.42 33.81
N GLN A 13 -3.80 7.46 33.78
CA GLN A 13 -2.36 7.76 33.85
C GLN A 13 -1.85 8.55 32.65
N GLN A 14 -2.43 8.36 31.46
CA GLN A 14 -2.05 9.14 30.26
C GLN A 14 -2.54 10.58 30.35
N ARG A 15 -3.68 10.81 31.00
CA ARG A 15 -4.27 12.13 31.21
C ARG A 15 -3.43 12.96 32.18
N GLU A 16 -3.13 12.41 33.35
CA GLU A 16 -2.28 13.06 34.36
C GLU A 16 -0.91 13.41 33.77
N PHE A 17 -0.34 12.47 33.01
CA PHE A 17 0.94 12.68 32.37
C PHE A 17 0.89 13.78 31.31
N PHE A 18 -0.11 13.77 30.41
CA PHE A 18 -0.24 14.78 29.36
C PHE A 18 -0.40 16.19 29.95
N VAL A 19 -1.24 16.34 30.98
CA VAL A 19 -1.41 17.60 31.72
C VAL A 19 -0.10 18.03 32.39
N GLY A 20 0.62 17.09 33.02
CA GLY A 20 1.92 17.36 33.65
C GLY A 20 3.01 17.79 32.65
N SER A 21 3.09 17.14 31.48
CA SER A 21 4.05 17.49 30.43
C SER A 21 3.74 18.84 29.76
N TYR A 22 2.46 19.21 29.65
CA TYR A 22 2.06 20.54 29.16
C TYR A 22 2.41 21.65 30.16
N ALA A 23 2.37 21.36 31.47
CA ALA A 23 2.69 22.30 32.53
C ALA A 23 4.20 22.48 32.77
N SER A 24 5.00 21.43 32.53
CA SER A 24 6.44 21.41 32.87
C SER A 24 7.37 21.60 31.67
N GLY A 25 6.89 21.39 30.44
CA GLY A 25 7.72 21.49 29.23
C GLY A 25 8.73 20.35 29.03
N ASP A 26 8.80 19.40 29.97
CA ASP A 26 9.67 18.22 29.91
C ASP A 26 8.86 17.00 29.46
N VAL A 27 9.25 16.36 28.35
CA VAL A 27 8.42 15.40 27.61
C VAL A 27 8.84 13.96 27.91
N GLN A 28 8.61 13.46 29.13
CA GLN A 28 8.89 12.06 29.47
C GLN A 28 7.81 11.07 28.96
N GLY A 29 7.68 10.89 27.65
CA GLY A 29 6.53 10.22 27.03
C GLY A 29 6.21 8.78 27.50
N TYR A 30 4.93 8.53 27.80
CA TYR A 30 4.35 7.17 27.81
C TYR A 30 3.92 6.80 26.38
N ALA A 31 4.35 5.65 25.86
CA ALA A 31 3.93 5.17 24.54
C ALA A 31 2.77 4.18 24.66
N SER A 32 1.64 4.48 24.01
CA SER A 32 0.59 3.49 23.74
C SER A 32 0.23 3.50 22.26
N LYS A 33 -0.21 2.34 21.74
CA LYS A 33 -0.65 2.14 20.35
C LYS A 33 -1.82 3.06 19.93
N HIS A 34 -2.50 3.69 20.89
CA HIS A 34 -3.66 4.57 20.68
C HIS A 34 -3.32 6.08 20.75
N ARG A 35 -2.03 6.43 20.84
CA ARG A 35 -1.50 7.80 21.00
C ARG A 35 -2.12 8.84 20.04
N SER A 36 -2.28 8.48 18.78
CA SER A 36 -2.74 9.38 17.71
C SER A 36 -4.24 9.63 17.70
N ARG A 37 -5.03 8.85 18.44
CA ARG A 37 -6.50 8.93 18.42
C ARG A 37 -7.03 10.22 19.06
N TRP A 38 -6.26 10.85 19.95
CA TRP A 38 -6.66 12.06 20.67
C TRP A 38 -5.64 13.19 20.58
N VAL A 39 -4.34 12.89 20.38
CA VAL A 39 -3.29 13.93 20.22
C VAL A 39 -3.50 14.75 18.96
N GLU A 40 -3.78 14.11 17.82
CA GLU A 40 -4.05 14.83 16.56
C GLU A 40 -5.32 15.69 16.68
N PRO A 41 -6.50 15.17 17.07
CA PRO A 41 -7.68 16.01 17.24
C PRO A 41 -7.50 17.14 18.25
N PHE A 42 -6.71 16.94 19.31
CA PHE A 42 -6.37 17.99 20.28
C PHE A 42 -5.58 19.14 19.63
N LEU A 43 -4.54 18.81 18.85
CA LEU A 43 -3.69 19.78 18.17
C LEU A 43 -4.41 20.49 17.03
N PHE A 44 -5.35 19.82 16.35
CA PHE A 44 -6.21 20.43 15.34
C PHE A 44 -7.34 21.28 15.91
N ALA A 45 -7.80 21.00 17.14
CA ALA A 45 -8.82 21.78 17.82
C ALA A 45 -8.31 23.12 18.38
N HIS A 46 -6.99 23.31 18.46
CA HIS A 46 -6.37 24.52 18.98
C HIS A 46 -5.55 25.22 17.89
N ASP A 47 -5.57 26.55 17.89
CA ASP A 47 -4.98 27.39 16.85
C ASP A 47 -3.45 27.44 16.97
N THR A 48 -2.81 26.32 16.66
CA THR A 48 -1.36 26.13 16.75
C THR A 48 -0.72 26.28 15.38
N ILE A 49 0.48 26.88 15.32
CA ILE A 49 1.19 27.11 14.05
C ILE A 49 1.58 25.73 13.44
N PRO A 50 1.45 25.50 12.12
CA PRO A 50 1.72 24.20 11.50
C PRO A 50 3.10 23.62 11.83
N GLN A 51 4.14 24.44 11.82
CA GLN A 51 5.50 24.01 12.19
C GLN A 51 5.62 23.63 13.67
N GLN A 52 4.84 24.26 14.55
CA GLN A 52 4.79 23.88 15.97
C GLN A 52 4.02 22.57 16.17
N ARG A 53 3.00 22.29 15.34
CA ARG A 53 2.32 20.99 15.35
C ARG A 53 3.25 19.87 14.92
N GLU A 54 3.97 20.06 13.81
CA GLU A 54 4.98 19.08 13.35
C GLU A 54 6.12 18.92 14.35
N PHE A 55 6.61 20.00 14.95
CA PHE A 55 7.64 19.94 15.99
C PHE A 55 7.14 19.25 17.26
N PHE A 56 5.90 19.49 17.68
CA PHE A 56 5.31 18.86 18.87
C PHE A 56 5.00 17.39 18.63
N VAL A 57 4.40 17.05 17.48
CA VAL A 57 4.19 15.65 17.04
C VAL A 57 5.53 14.94 16.90
N GLY A 58 6.51 15.61 16.28
CA GLY A 58 7.88 15.13 16.08
C GLY A 58 8.61 14.88 17.39
N SER A 59 8.61 15.83 18.33
CA SER A 59 9.26 15.71 19.64
C SER A 59 8.57 14.68 20.54
N TYR A 60 7.26 14.56 20.43
CA TYR A 60 6.46 13.55 21.12
C TYR A 60 6.63 12.14 20.50
N ALA A 61 7.00 12.07 19.21
CA ALA A 61 7.30 10.83 18.49
C ALA A 61 8.77 10.41 18.58
N SER A 62 9.71 11.35 18.61
CA SER A 62 11.16 11.12 18.57
C SER A 62 11.79 10.97 19.95
N GLY A 63 11.15 11.48 21.00
CA GLY A 63 11.47 11.18 22.40
C GLY A 63 12.95 11.28 22.73
N ASP A 64 13.48 12.49 22.88
CA ASP A 64 14.78 12.64 23.56
C ASP A 64 14.57 12.67 25.09
N VAL A 65 14.06 11.54 25.61
CA VAL A 65 14.02 11.24 27.03
C VAL A 65 14.32 9.76 27.21
N GLN A 66 15.18 9.45 28.18
CA GLN A 66 15.50 8.10 28.65
C GLN A 66 14.26 7.39 29.24
N GLY A 67 13.33 7.01 28.37
CA GLY A 67 12.18 6.19 28.67
C GLY A 67 12.15 5.00 27.72
N TYR A 68 12.38 3.80 28.26
CA TYR A 68 12.28 2.56 27.50
C TYR A 68 10.82 2.31 27.08
N ALA A 69 10.51 2.57 25.82
CA ALA A 69 9.25 2.20 25.19
C ALA A 69 9.43 0.93 24.36
N SER A 70 8.95 -0.19 24.88
CA SER A 70 8.65 -1.36 24.05
C SER A 70 7.55 -2.18 24.71
N LYS A 71 6.98 -3.13 23.95
CA LYS A 71 6.10 -4.22 24.42
C LYS A 71 6.62 -4.92 25.70
N HIS A 72 7.91 -4.74 26.05
CA HIS A 72 8.50 -5.24 27.28
C HIS A 72 8.10 -4.50 28.56
N ARG A 73 7.50 -3.29 28.55
CA ARG A 73 7.10 -2.62 29.81
C ARG A 73 5.92 -3.34 30.47
N SER A 74 4.96 -3.81 29.70
CA SER A 74 3.83 -4.61 30.19
C SER A 74 4.31 -5.98 30.70
N ARG A 75 5.26 -6.63 30.00
CA ARG A 75 5.98 -7.81 30.52
C ARG A 75 6.78 -7.53 31.79
N TRP A 76 7.41 -6.37 31.91
CA TRP A 76 8.17 -6.02 33.11
C TRP A 76 7.24 -5.78 34.30
N LEU A 77 6.14 -5.05 34.11
CA LEU A 77 5.11 -4.89 35.15
C LEU A 77 4.45 -6.23 35.52
N LEU A 78 4.18 -7.08 34.53
CA LEU A 78 3.66 -8.43 34.73
C LEU A 78 4.66 -9.30 35.48
N ASN A 79 5.95 -9.27 35.12
CA ASN A 79 7.01 -10.00 35.82
C ASN A 79 7.21 -9.48 37.25
N SER A 80 7.21 -8.17 37.47
CA SER A 80 7.27 -7.56 38.81
C SER A 80 6.04 -7.89 39.65
N TRP A 81 4.86 -8.00 39.03
CA TRP A 81 3.62 -8.43 39.69
C TRP A 81 3.62 -9.95 39.96
N ILE A 82 4.14 -10.77 39.05
CA ILE A 82 4.38 -12.19 39.26
C ILE A 82 5.37 -12.39 40.41
N GLU A 83 6.47 -11.63 40.46
CA GLU A 83 7.43 -11.65 41.58
C GLU A 83 6.78 -11.21 42.90
N TYR A 84 5.86 -10.25 42.86
CA TYR A 84 5.08 -9.84 44.03
C TYR A 84 4.09 -10.91 44.52
N ILE A 85 3.55 -11.74 43.61
CA ILE A 85 2.52 -12.77 43.92
C ILE A 85 3.12 -14.18 44.11
N SER A 86 4.31 -14.45 43.55
CA SER A 86 4.98 -15.76 43.58
C SER A 86 5.48 -16.19 44.96
N GLY A 87 5.30 -15.35 45.97
CA GLY A 87 5.26 -15.81 47.36
C GLY A 87 4.14 -16.82 47.65
N SER A 88 3.18 -17.04 46.74
CA SER A 88 2.02 -17.92 46.99
C SER A 88 1.66 -18.96 45.93
N THR A 89 1.97 -18.85 44.63
CA THR A 89 1.85 -19.98 43.66
C THR A 89 2.52 -19.68 42.31
N ASN A 90 3.16 -20.70 41.70
CA ASN A 90 3.67 -20.66 40.32
C ASN A 90 2.52 -20.80 39.32
N ILE A 91 1.85 -19.70 39.00
CA ILE A 91 0.82 -19.66 37.94
C ILE A 91 1.49 -19.10 36.68
N ALA A 92 1.42 -19.83 35.57
CA ALA A 92 1.82 -19.31 34.27
C ALA A 92 0.79 -18.27 33.82
N VAL A 93 1.14 -16.98 33.91
CA VAL A 93 0.27 -15.88 33.50
C VAL A 93 0.70 -15.42 32.12
N ASP A 94 -0.14 -15.66 31.11
CA ASP A 94 0.04 -15.14 29.77
C ASP A 94 -0.50 -13.72 29.66
N GLU A 95 0.29 -12.83 29.05
CA GLU A 95 -0.11 -11.46 28.76
C GLU A 95 -1.09 -11.42 27.58
N VAL A 96 -2.38 -11.26 27.86
CA VAL A 96 -3.40 -11.09 26.83
C VAL A 96 -3.60 -9.59 26.55
N GLU A 97 -2.97 -9.08 25.49
CA GLU A 97 -3.25 -7.74 24.97
C GLU A 97 -4.61 -7.73 24.25
N CYS A 98 -5.67 -7.36 24.97
CA CYS A 98 -6.99 -7.12 24.39
C CYS A 98 -7.01 -5.77 23.63
N VAL A 99 -6.70 -5.80 22.34
CA VAL A 99 -6.88 -4.64 21.45
C VAL A 99 -8.28 -4.71 20.85
N ARG A 100 -9.08 -3.66 21.04
CA ARG A 100 -10.40 -3.56 20.39
C ARG A 100 -10.22 -3.65 18.88
N SER A 101 -10.86 -4.65 18.26
CA SER A 101 -10.84 -4.85 16.81
C SER A 101 -11.24 -3.56 16.10
N ARG A 102 -10.54 -3.21 15.02
CA ARG A 102 -10.84 -2.02 14.19
C ARG A 102 -12.28 -2.01 13.67
N TYR A 103 -12.81 -3.20 13.40
CA TYR A 103 -14.16 -3.42 12.91
C TYR A 103 -14.93 -4.33 13.86
N GLU A 104 -16.21 -4.02 14.08
CA GLU A 104 -17.11 -4.85 14.88
C GLU A 104 -17.39 -6.21 14.24
N LYS A 105 -17.36 -6.24 12.89
CA LYS A 105 -17.58 -7.44 12.08
C LYS A 105 -16.33 -7.82 11.32
N GLN A 106 -16.16 -9.10 11.10
CA GLN A 106 -15.06 -9.63 10.31
C GLN A 106 -15.27 -9.30 8.81
N TRP A 107 -14.21 -9.36 8.00
CA TRP A 107 -14.31 -9.03 6.56
C TRP A 107 -15.28 -9.95 5.81
N PHE A 108 -15.36 -11.23 6.19
CA PHE A 108 -16.24 -12.22 5.58
C PHE A 108 -17.73 -12.06 5.98
N GLU A 109 -17.99 -11.33 7.06
CA GLU A 109 -19.36 -10.97 7.50
C GLU A 109 -19.87 -9.70 6.83
N THR A 110 -18.99 -9.01 6.08
CA THR A 110 -19.32 -7.78 5.36
C THR A 110 -19.55 -8.08 3.89
N LEU A 111 -20.65 -7.57 3.32
CA LEU A 111 -21.03 -7.85 1.94
C LEU A 111 -20.00 -7.37 0.90
N VAL A 112 -19.41 -6.19 1.12
CA VAL A 112 -18.52 -5.55 0.13
C VAL A 112 -17.23 -6.35 -0.14
N PRO A 113 -16.43 -6.73 0.88
CA PRO A 113 -15.27 -7.60 0.67
C PRO A 113 -15.66 -8.98 0.11
N LEU A 114 -16.82 -9.50 0.49
CA LEU A 114 -17.31 -10.79 -0.01
C LEU A 114 -17.62 -10.75 -1.52
N ILE A 115 -18.24 -9.66 -2.02
CA ILE A 115 -18.49 -9.46 -3.45
C ILE A 115 -17.17 -9.38 -4.23
N GLU A 116 -16.20 -8.60 -3.74
CA GLU A 116 -14.88 -8.48 -4.40
C GLU A 116 -14.19 -9.85 -4.44
N PHE A 117 -14.12 -10.56 -3.31
CA PHE A 117 -13.51 -11.87 -3.24
C PHE A 117 -14.19 -12.87 -4.18
N SER A 118 -15.52 -12.87 -4.21
CA SER A 118 -16.32 -13.72 -5.10
C SER A 118 -16.07 -13.36 -6.57
N SER A 119 -15.94 -12.08 -6.91
CA SER A 119 -15.63 -11.62 -8.27
C SER A 119 -14.26 -12.10 -8.74
N ASN A 120 -13.24 -12.10 -7.86
CA ASN A 120 -11.91 -12.62 -8.16
C ASN A 120 -11.94 -14.14 -8.38
N LYS A 121 -12.70 -14.89 -7.56
CA LYS A 121 -12.91 -16.33 -7.76
C LYS A 121 -13.61 -16.64 -9.08
N LEU A 122 -14.63 -15.87 -9.43
CA LEU A 122 -15.32 -15.99 -10.72
C LEU A 122 -14.36 -15.76 -11.89
N LEU A 123 -13.50 -14.73 -11.82
CA LEU A 123 -12.50 -14.47 -12.85
C LEU A 123 -11.53 -15.65 -13.01
N MET A 124 -11.04 -16.23 -11.91
CA MET A 124 -10.17 -17.41 -11.97
C MET A 124 -10.88 -18.63 -12.57
N TRP A 125 -12.17 -18.83 -12.25
CA TRP A 125 -12.98 -19.88 -12.88
C TRP A 125 -13.15 -19.66 -14.38
N ILE A 126 -13.42 -18.42 -14.82
CA ILE A 126 -13.51 -18.07 -16.25
C ILE A 126 -12.19 -18.40 -16.95
N VAL A 127 -11.05 -18.03 -16.36
CA VAL A 127 -9.71 -18.34 -16.89
C VAL A 127 -9.47 -19.85 -16.97
N ALA A 128 -9.86 -20.60 -15.93
CA ALA A 128 -9.73 -22.06 -15.90
C ALA A 128 -10.59 -22.72 -17.01
N PHE A 129 -11.87 -22.37 -17.10
CA PHE A 129 -12.77 -22.91 -18.12
C PHE A 129 -12.34 -22.50 -19.55
N ALA A 130 -11.90 -21.27 -19.76
CA ALA A 130 -11.37 -20.82 -21.04
C ALA A 130 -10.11 -21.59 -21.44
N THR A 131 -9.26 -21.93 -20.47
CA THR A 131 -8.06 -22.72 -20.70
C THR A 131 -8.41 -24.16 -21.04
N VAL A 132 -9.32 -24.81 -20.29
CA VAL A 132 -9.80 -26.17 -20.58
C VAL A 132 -10.46 -26.25 -21.96
N TYR A 133 -11.34 -25.29 -22.28
CA TYR A 133 -12.00 -25.23 -23.58
C TYR A 133 -10.98 -25.10 -24.73
N HIS A 134 -9.99 -24.23 -24.57
CA HIS A 134 -8.92 -24.05 -25.56
C HIS A 134 -8.07 -25.33 -25.75
N LEU A 135 -7.85 -26.11 -24.68
CA LEU A 135 -7.15 -27.40 -24.76
C LEU A 135 -7.98 -28.47 -25.48
N GLN A 136 -9.30 -28.50 -25.28
CA GLN A 136 -10.18 -29.52 -25.86
C GLN A 136 -10.56 -29.26 -27.31
N ARG A 137 -10.90 -28.02 -27.67
CA ARG A 137 -11.47 -27.66 -28.99
C ARG A 137 -10.57 -26.79 -29.87
N GLY A 138 -9.44 -26.32 -29.36
CA GLY A 138 -8.57 -25.39 -30.08
C GLY A 138 -9.18 -23.99 -30.24
N GLU A 139 -8.66 -23.22 -31.19
CA GLU A 139 -8.93 -21.78 -31.32
C GLU A 139 -10.05 -21.42 -32.33
N GLN A 140 -10.58 -22.40 -33.06
CA GLN A 140 -11.49 -22.17 -34.17
C GLN A 140 -12.91 -21.85 -33.69
N THR A 141 -13.24 -20.55 -33.63
CA THR A 141 -14.56 -20.08 -33.17
C THR A 141 -15.06 -18.88 -33.98
N ASN A 142 -16.32 -18.93 -34.41
CA ASN A 142 -16.96 -17.90 -35.25
C ASN A 142 -17.70 -16.82 -34.45
N SER A 143 -18.02 -17.07 -33.18
CA SER A 143 -18.78 -16.13 -32.32
C SER A 143 -17.86 -15.15 -31.58
N LEU A 144 -18.25 -13.87 -31.53
CA LEU A 144 -17.55 -12.82 -30.78
C LEU A 144 -17.44 -13.14 -29.29
N LEU A 145 -18.50 -13.67 -28.67
CA LEU A 145 -18.51 -14.02 -27.25
C LEU A 145 -17.49 -15.12 -26.96
N MET A 146 -17.35 -16.10 -27.86
CA MET A 146 -16.37 -17.16 -27.72
C MET A 146 -14.94 -16.66 -27.93
N ARG A 147 -14.73 -15.68 -28.82
CA ARG A 147 -13.42 -15.01 -28.97
C ARG A 147 -13.02 -14.24 -27.72
N LEU A 148 -13.98 -13.53 -27.09
CA LEU A 148 -13.75 -12.85 -25.80
C LEU A 148 -13.46 -13.84 -24.68
N PHE A 149 -14.19 -14.96 -24.62
CA PHE A 149 -13.95 -16.01 -23.64
C PHE A 149 -12.55 -16.64 -23.80
N LEU A 150 -12.16 -16.97 -25.03
CA LEU A 150 -10.82 -17.50 -25.34
C LEU A 150 -9.69 -16.49 -25.05
N ALA A 151 -9.97 -15.18 -24.99
CA ALA A 151 -8.98 -14.17 -24.61
C ALA A 151 -8.49 -14.34 -23.16
N PHE A 152 -9.26 -15.01 -22.30
CA PHE A 152 -8.87 -15.35 -20.92
C PHE A 152 -8.04 -16.64 -20.81
N SER A 153 -7.81 -17.37 -21.90
CA SER A 153 -7.07 -18.63 -21.89
C SER A 153 -5.60 -18.43 -21.51
N VAL A 154 -5.11 -19.14 -20.49
CA VAL A 154 -3.72 -19.07 -20.04
C VAL A 154 -2.78 -19.55 -21.14
N LYS A 155 -3.09 -20.67 -21.81
CA LYS A 155 -2.23 -21.22 -22.88
C LYS A 155 -2.01 -20.21 -24.01
N LYS A 156 -3.08 -19.54 -24.44
CA LYS A 156 -3.01 -18.54 -25.51
C LYS A 156 -2.17 -17.33 -25.10
N ASN A 157 -2.45 -16.77 -23.92
CA ASN A 157 -1.71 -15.62 -23.39
C ASN A 157 -0.25 -15.97 -23.11
N PHE A 158 0.03 -17.16 -22.58
CA PHE A 158 1.39 -17.63 -22.30
C PHE A 158 2.21 -17.73 -23.59
N ILE A 159 1.68 -18.38 -24.63
CA ILE A 159 2.33 -18.43 -25.94
C ILE A 159 2.56 -17.02 -26.48
N ALA A 160 1.58 -16.13 -26.36
CA ALA A 160 1.72 -14.75 -26.82
C ALA A 160 2.80 -13.96 -26.06
N ILE A 161 2.98 -14.21 -24.76
CA ILE A 161 4.00 -13.55 -23.92
C ILE A 161 5.39 -14.11 -24.20
N THR A 162 5.52 -15.42 -24.44
CA THR A 162 6.82 -16.08 -24.69
C THR A 162 7.28 -15.97 -26.13
N THR A 163 6.38 -15.67 -27.07
CA THR A 163 6.72 -15.55 -28.49
C THR A 163 7.36 -14.19 -28.77
N LEU A 164 8.64 -14.21 -29.15
CA LEU A 164 9.32 -13.02 -29.63
C LEU A 164 8.70 -12.52 -30.95
N PRO A 165 8.60 -11.20 -31.16
CA PRO A 165 8.13 -10.67 -32.43
C PRO A 165 9.05 -11.08 -33.58
N LYS A 166 8.44 -11.43 -34.71
CA LYS A 166 9.15 -11.91 -35.91
C LYS A 166 10.13 -10.87 -36.46
N ASP A 167 9.81 -9.58 -36.31
CA ASP A 167 10.71 -8.48 -36.65
C ASP A 167 11.70 -8.22 -35.50
N SER A 168 12.89 -8.82 -35.55
CA SER A 168 13.97 -8.54 -34.57
C SER A 168 14.30 -7.04 -34.47
N GLN A 169 14.21 -6.32 -35.59
CA GLN A 169 14.42 -4.87 -35.67
C GLN A 169 13.30 -4.05 -35.02
N SER A 170 12.15 -4.64 -34.67
CA SER A 170 11.01 -3.93 -34.06
C SER A 170 11.11 -3.78 -32.54
N THR A 171 12.10 -4.43 -31.92
CA THR A 171 12.25 -4.49 -30.46
C THR A 171 13.68 -4.27 -30.01
N ILE A 172 13.84 -3.65 -28.85
CA ILE A 172 15.13 -3.47 -28.19
C ILE A 172 15.30 -4.61 -27.19
N GLY A 173 16.13 -5.61 -27.53
CA GLY A 173 16.28 -6.85 -26.75
C GLY A 173 16.67 -6.64 -25.28
N CYS A 174 17.60 -5.73 -24.99
CA CYS A 174 18.07 -5.47 -23.62
C CYS A 174 16.99 -4.91 -22.70
N ILE A 175 15.96 -4.24 -23.24
CA ILE A 175 14.85 -3.69 -22.44
C ILE A 175 14.05 -4.82 -21.78
N PHE A 176 13.98 -6.01 -22.37
CA PHE A 176 13.29 -7.15 -21.75
C PHE A 176 13.98 -7.57 -20.45
N GLY A 177 15.31 -7.67 -20.45
CA GLY A 177 16.10 -7.99 -19.25
C GLY A 177 16.01 -6.89 -18.19
N LEU A 178 16.11 -5.62 -18.60
CA LEU A 178 15.94 -4.49 -17.67
C LEU A 178 14.56 -4.48 -17.02
N ARG A 179 13.49 -4.71 -17.79
CA ARG A 179 12.14 -4.81 -17.25
C ARG A 179 12.01 -5.91 -16.22
N PHE A 180 12.60 -7.08 -16.47
CA PHE A 180 12.59 -8.17 -15.51
C PHE A 180 13.25 -7.78 -14.18
N LEU A 181 14.46 -7.22 -14.23
CA LEU A 181 15.20 -6.81 -13.02
C LEU A 181 14.44 -5.74 -12.23
N ILE A 182 13.87 -4.75 -12.91
CA ILE A 182 13.11 -3.67 -12.24
C ILE A 182 11.79 -4.22 -11.68
N THR A 183 11.10 -5.14 -12.36
CA THR A 183 9.91 -5.81 -11.80
C THR A 183 10.25 -6.57 -10.52
N VAL A 184 11.35 -7.31 -10.48
CA VAL A 184 11.82 -7.99 -9.25
C VAL A 184 12.08 -6.98 -8.15
N TRP A 185 12.74 -5.86 -8.47
CA TRP A 185 13.01 -4.80 -7.49
C TRP A 185 11.72 -4.18 -6.92
N VAL A 186 10.73 -3.87 -7.76
CA VAL A 186 9.39 -3.40 -7.34
C VAL A 186 8.71 -4.40 -6.41
N ILE A 187 8.75 -5.70 -6.74
CA ILE A 187 8.14 -6.77 -5.93
C ILE A 187 8.78 -6.84 -4.55
N VAL A 188 10.11 -6.82 -4.48
CA VAL A 188 10.86 -6.84 -3.21
C VAL A 188 10.53 -5.59 -2.38
N GLY A 189 10.53 -4.42 -3.01
CA GLY A 189 10.17 -3.15 -2.36
C GLY A 189 8.78 -3.18 -1.75
N HIS A 190 7.74 -3.49 -2.52
CA HIS A 190 6.38 -3.56 -2.00
C HIS A 190 6.20 -4.65 -0.94
N SER A 191 6.81 -5.83 -1.11
CA SER A 191 6.74 -6.90 -0.11
C SER A 191 7.34 -6.43 1.23
N SER A 192 8.43 -5.66 1.18
CA SER A 192 9.10 -5.11 2.36
C SER A 192 8.28 -4.04 3.08
N ILE A 193 7.38 -3.35 2.37
CA ILE A 193 6.45 -2.37 2.94
C ILE A 193 5.31 -3.11 3.63
N PHE A 194 4.63 -4.02 2.91
CA PHE A 194 3.44 -4.70 3.43
C PHE A 194 3.74 -5.72 4.54
N ILE A 195 4.95 -6.29 4.60
CA ILE A 195 5.29 -7.22 5.68
C ILE A 195 5.28 -6.55 7.06
N GLN A 196 5.54 -5.23 7.13
CA GLN A 196 5.59 -4.47 8.38
C GLN A 196 4.27 -4.57 9.15
N ASP A 197 3.15 -4.68 8.44
CA ASP A 197 1.82 -4.85 9.02
C ASP A 197 1.68 -6.15 9.82
N PHE A 198 2.47 -7.18 9.48
CA PHE A 198 2.43 -8.49 10.12
C PHE A 198 3.52 -8.70 11.17
N LEU A 199 4.39 -7.70 11.39
CA LEU A 199 5.48 -7.81 12.35
C LEU A 199 5.06 -7.37 13.75
N SER A 200 5.48 -8.12 14.76
CA SER A 200 5.24 -7.78 16.17
C SER A 200 6.02 -6.54 16.63
N ASN A 201 7.14 -6.23 15.97
CA ASN A 201 7.97 -5.06 16.24
C ASN A 201 8.55 -4.51 14.92
N PRO A 202 7.86 -3.57 14.25
CA PRO A 202 8.29 -3.04 12.96
C PRO A 202 9.57 -2.18 13.07
N GLU A 203 9.87 -1.62 14.24
CA GLU A 203 11.04 -0.75 14.44
C GLU A 203 12.36 -1.52 14.34
N ILE A 204 12.42 -2.77 14.82
CA ILE A 204 13.60 -3.62 14.67
C ILE A 204 13.86 -3.91 13.18
N TYR A 205 12.80 -4.22 12.44
CA TYR A 205 12.88 -4.49 11.02
C TYR A 205 13.32 -3.26 10.22
N ARG A 206 12.81 -2.07 10.58
CA ARG A 206 13.24 -0.80 9.98
C ARG A 206 14.73 -0.53 10.19
N ARG A 207 15.25 -0.72 11.41
CA ARG A 207 16.69 -0.58 11.71
C ARG A 207 17.53 -1.55 10.90
N GLN A 208 17.13 -2.82 10.83
CA GLN A 208 17.81 -3.83 10.02
C GLN A 208 17.83 -3.50 8.52
N LEU A 209 16.80 -2.83 8.00
CA LEU A 209 16.79 -2.33 6.62
C LEU A 209 17.70 -1.11 6.42
N THR A 210 17.80 -0.22 7.41
CA THR A 210 18.65 0.98 7.30
C THR A 210 20.14 0.65 7.44
N ASP A 211 20.50 -0.31 8.29
CA ASP A 211 21.90 -0.61 8.63
C ASP A 211 22.63 -1.46 7.56
N ASN A 212 21.91 -2.00 6.58
CA ASN A 212 22.45 -2.90 5.56
C ASN A 212 22.49 -2.27 4.16
N PHE A 213 23.56 -2.50 3.40
CA PHE A 213 23.68 -2.01 2.01
C PHE A 213 22.54 -2.50 1.11
N PHE A 214 22.20 -3.79 1.17
CA PHE A 214 21.05 -4.32 0.41
C PHE A 214 19.71 -3.79 0.93
N GLY A 215 19.65 -3.43 2.21
CA GLY A 215 18.48 -2.76 2.78
C GLY A 215 18.26 -1.38 2.16
N GLN A 216 19.33 -0.66 1.80
CA GLN A 216 19.22 0.61 1.06
C GLN A 216 18.59 0.46 -0.32
N LEU A 217 18.83 -0.66 -1.02
CA LEU A 217 18.15 -0.95 -2.29
C LEU A 217 16.64 -1.11 -2.09
N VAL A 218 16.24 -1.71 -0.97
CA VAL A 218 14.84 -1.96 -0.62
C VAL A 218 14.16 -0.67 -0.15
N THR A 219 14.81 0.13 0.70
CA THR A 219 14.26 1.42 1.18
C THR A 219 14.11 2.43 0.04
N ASN A 220 14.99 2.41 -0.95
CA ASN A 220 14.92 3.27 -2.14
C ASN A 220 14.13 2.64 -3.30
N CYS A 221 13.13 1.79 -3.02
CA CYS A 221 12.40 1.11 -4.09
C CYS A 221 11.66 2.05 -5.06
N MET A 222 11.36 3.29 -4.67
CA MET A 222 10.69 4.25 -5.56
C MET A 222 11.51 4.58 -6.81
N LEU A 223 12.85 4.48 -6.76
CA LEU A 223 13.72 4.65 -7.92
C LEU A 223 13.46 3.61 -9.02
N SER A 224 12.93 2.44 -8.65
CA SER A 224 12.52 1.43 -9.63
C SER A 224 11.35 1.92 -10.50
N VAL A 225 10.45 2.73 -9.94
CA VAL A 225 9.31 3.33 -10.66
C VAL A 225 9.81 4.36 -11.67
N ASP A 226 10.75 5.22 -11.29
CA ASP A 226 11.38 6.19 -12.19
C ASP A 226 12.07 5.49 -13.37
N THR A 227 12.76 4.37 -13.10
CA THR A 227 13.40 3.57 -14.15
C THR A 227 12.36 2.99 -15.11
N PHE A 228 11.20 2.55 -14.60
CA PHE A 228 10.07 2.11 -15.44
C PHE A 228 9.51 3.22 -16.32
N PHE A 229 9.42 4.45 -15.80
CA PHE A 229 9.01 5.62 -16.58
C PHE A 229 10.00 5.90 -17.71
N VAL A 230 11.31 5.88 -17.44
CA VAL A 230 12.35 6.07 -18.46
C VAL A 230 12.26 5.00 -19.54
N LEU A 231 12.19 3.72 -19.18
CA LEU A 231 12.06 2.62 -20.16
C LEU A 231 10.79 2.75 -21.01
N SER A 232 9.69 3.19 -20.41
CA SER A 232 8.42 3.42 -21.10
C SER A 232 8.51 4.59 -22.07
N ALA A 233 9.18 5.69 -21.67
CA ALA A 233 9.44 6.84 -22.52
C ALA A 233 10.34 6.47 -23.70
N THR A 234 11.47 5.77 -23.46
CA THR A 234 12.38 5.31 -24.51
C THR A 234 11.68 4.44 -25.54
N LEU A 235 10.87 3.47 -25.11
CA LEU A 235 10.15 2.60 -26.04
C LEU A 235 9.07 3.35 -26.82
N THR A 236 8.37 4.28 -26.17
CA THR A 236 7.36 5.13 -26.83
C THR A 236 8.01 5.98 -27.91
N SER A 237 9.13 6.64 -27.60
CA SER A 237 9.90 7.42 -28.57
C SER A 237 10.42 6.54 -29.71
N PHE A 238 10.98 5.37 -29.41
CA PHE A 238 11.47 4.43 -30.42
C PHE A 238 10.38 4.04 -31.43
N HIS A 239 9.20 3.65 -30.95
CA HIS A 239 8.08 3.30 -31.84
C HIS A 239 7.54 4.51 -32.59
N TRP A 240 7.50 5.67 -31.96
CA TRP A 240 7.03 6.91 -32.59
C TRP A 240 7.94 7.33 -33.75
N PHE A 241 9.26 7.43 -33.52
CA PHE A 241 10.23 7.74 -34.57
C PHE A 241 10.19 6.71 -35.70
N ARG A 242 10.11 5.42 -35.35
CA ARG A 242 10.02 4.35 -36.34
C ARG A 242 8.73 4.41 -37.17
N SER A 243 7.62 4.81 -36.56
CA SER A 243 6.34 5.01 -37.27
C SER A 243 6.43 6.14 -38.28
N ILE A 244 7.18 7.20 -37.98
CA ILE A 244 7.43 8.33 -38.88
C ILE A 244 8.41 7.95 -39.99
N SER A 245 9.44 7.15 -39.68
CA SER A 245 10.42 6.74 -40.69
C SER A 245 9.90 5.69 -41.68
N ARG A 246 8.99 4.80 -41.26
CA ARG A 246 8.46 3.71 -42.10
C ARG A 246 7.29 4.11 -42.99
N ALA A 247 6.43 5.01 -42.52
CA ALA A 247 5.36 5.55 -43.31
C ALA A 247 5.82 6.91 -43.80
N GLY A 248 5.82 7.18 -45.12
CA GLY A 248 5.82 8.56 -45.64
C GLY A 248 4.62 9.42 -45.15
N ALA A 249 3.92 8.97 -44.10
CA ALA A 249 2.89 9.66 -43.38
C ALA A 249 3.53 10.81 -42.59
N GLN A 250 3.34 12.03 -43.11
CA GLN A 250 3.35 13.24 -42.31
C GLN A 250 2.26 13.13 -41.24
N GLN A 251 2.56 12.48 -40.12
CA GLN A 251 1.75 12.59 -38.92
C GLN A 251 1.71 14.08 -38.57
N LYS A 252 0.58 14.73 -38.84
CA LYS A 252 0.40 16.15 -38.51
C LYS A 252 0.41 16.25 -36.98
N LEU A 253 1.56 16.64 -36.41
CA LEU A 253 1.73 16.83 -34.97
C LEU A 253 0.77 17.89 -34.41
N THR A 254 0.27 18.76 -35.27
CA THR A 254 -0.76 19.76 -34.99
C THR A 254 -2.18 19.19 -34.93
N SER A 255 -2.41 17.92 -35.32
CA SER A 255 -3.73 17.31 -35.31
C SER A 255 -4.11 16.84 -33.91
N LEU A 256 -5.15 17.46 -33.32
CA LEU A 256 -5.76 17.01 -32.07
C LEU A 256 -6.24 15.54 -32.16
N GLY A 257 -6.74 15.11 -33.31
CA GLY A 257 -7.21 13.73 -33.52
C GLY A 257 -6.10 12.68 -33.45
N TYR A 258 -4.85 13.04 -33.74
CA TYR A 258 -3.70 12.15 -33.54
C TYR A 258 -3.43 11.97 -32.04
N TRP A 259 -3.29 13.06 -31.29
CA TRP A 259 -3.03 13.03 -29.86
C TRP A 259 -4.16 12.35 -29.07
N LEU A 260 -5.43 12.61 -29.42
CA LEU A 260 -6.57 11.92 -28.81
C LEU A 260 -6.51 10.40 -29.01
N ARG A 261 -6.15 9.93 -30.21
CA ARG A 261 -5.99 8.47 -30.46
C ARG A 261 -4.82 7.89 -29.67
N PHE A 262 -3.71 8.63 -29.60
CA PHE A 262 -2.52 8.23 -28.83
C PHE A 262 -2.83 8.07 -27.34
N TYR A 263 -3.44 9.09 -26.71
CA TYR A 263 -3.81 9.04 -25.29
C TYR A 263 -4.93 8.03 -25.01
N ARG A 264 -5.93 7.93 -25.89
CA ARG A 264 -6.99 6.92 -25.75
C ARG A 264 -6.43 5.50 -25.68
N HIS A 265 -5.50 5.14 -26.56
CA HIS A 265 -4.87 3.82 -26.54
C HIS A 265 -4.09 3.58 -25.25
N ARG A 266 -3.40 4.61 -24.74
CA ARG A 266 -2.65 4.53 -23.47
C ARG A 266 -3.58 4.33 -22.27
N VAL A 267 -4.67 5.09 -22.20
CA VAL A 267 -5.66 5.00 -21.12
C VAL A 267 -6.36 3.63 -21.14
N LEU A 268 -6.84 3.16 -22.29
CA LEU A 268 -7.49 1.85 -22.40
C LEU A 268 -6.57 0.68 -22.01
N ARG A 269 -5.25 0.84 -22.20
CA ARG A 269 -4.27 -0.17 -21.82
C ARG A 269 -3.96 -0.19 -20.33
N LEU A 270 -3.80 0.99 -19.71
CA LEU A 270 -3.34 1.11 -18.32
C LEU A 270 -4.48 1.10 -17.30
N TRP A 271 -5.56 1.81 -17.62
CA TRP A 271 -6.61 2.14 -16.66
C TRP A 271 -7.35 0.92 -16.09
N PRO A 272 -7.69 -0.13 -16.88
CA PRO A 272 -8.41 -1.29 -16.33
C PRO A 272 -7.64 -2.01 -15.22
N ALA A 273 -6.33 -2.25 -15.43
CA ALA A 273 -5.49 -2.90 -14.44
C ALA A 273 -5.29 -2.01 -13.20
N TYR A 274 -5.08 -0.70 -13.42
CA TYR A 274 -4.92 0.27 -12.35
C TYR A 274 -6.17 0.37 -11.46
N LEU A 275 -7.36 0.51 -12.06
CA LEU A 275 -8.62 0.55 -11.33
C LEU A 275 -8.87 -0.75 -10.56
N TYR A 276 -8.50 -1.90 -11.14
CA TYR A 276 -8.62 -3.16 -10.43
C TYR A 276 -7.76 -3.18 -9.16
N VAL A 277 -6.49 -2.79 -9.24
CA VAL A 277 -5.63 -2.70 -8.04
C VAL A 277 -6.19 -1.71 -7.03
N LEU A 278 -6.63 -0.52 -7.47
CA LEU A 278 -7.27 0.46 -6.58
C LEU A 278 -8.49 -0.13 -5.86
N LEU A 279 -9.37 -0.84 -6.57
CA LEU A 279 -10.55 -1.49 -5.98
C LEU A 279 -10.16 -2.55 -4.95
N VAL A 280 -9.16 -3.38 -5.25
CA VAL A 280 -8.64 -4.38 -4.31
C VAL A 280 -8.07 -3.70 -3.05
N THR A 281 -7.29 -2.62 -3.21
CA THR A 281 -6.74 -1.84 -2.09
C THR A 281 -7.84 -1.24 -1.22
N VAL A 282 -8.83 -0.61 -1.83
CA VAL A 282 -9.91 0.09 -1.12
C VAL A 282 -10.89 -0.89 -0.47
N LEU A 283 -11.30 -1.95 -1.15
CA LEU A 283 -12.38 -2.82 -0.70
C LEU A 283 -11.90 -4.01 0.14
N ARG A 284 -10.74 -4.57 -0.21
CA ARG A 284 -10.20 -5.77 0.44
C ARG A 284 -9.11 -5.43 1.45
N PHE A 285 -8.01 -4.80 1.02
CA PHE A 285 -6.89 -4.55 1.92
C PHE A 285 -7.31 -3.69 3.12
N SER A 286 -8.09 -2.61 2.91
CA SER A 286 -8.55 -1.76 4.02
C SER A 286 -9.35 -2.49 5.12
N ARG A 287 -10.04 -3.59 4.77
CA ARG A 287 -10.92 -4.35 5.68
C ARG A 287 -10.35 -5.68 6.16
N SER A 288 -9.23 -6.13 5.59
CA SER A 288 -8.65 -7.43 5.91
C SER A 288 -7.87 -7.44 7.23
N HIS A 289 -7.45 -6.27 7.73
CA HIS A 289 -6.67 -6.15 8.96
C HIS A 289 -7.57 -6.00 10.20
N PHE A 290 -7.32 -6.84 11.21
CA PHE A 290 -8.05 -6.84 12.49
C PHE A 290 -7.42 -5.94 13.54
N HIS A 291 -6.12 -5.68 13.45
CA HIS A 291 -5.40 -4.82 14.38
C HIS A 291 -5.37 -3.37 13.87
N PRO A 292 -5.38 -2.37 14.77
CA PRO A 292 -5.06 -1.00 14.40
C PRO A 292 -3.62 -0.93 13.89
N MET A 293 -3.45 -0.36 12.70
CA MET A 293 -2.19 0.07 12.11
C MET A 293 -1.65 1.31 12.86
N TRP A 294 -0.38 1.66 12.65
CA TRP A 294 0.13 2.96 13.06
C TRP A 294 -0.66 4.06 12.33
N ALA A 295 -1.23 5.01 13.10
CA ALA A 295 -2.23 5.94 12.57
C ALA A 295 -1.76 6.88 11.43
N PRO A 296 -0.49 7.34 11.36
CA PRO A 296 -0.05 8.18 10.24
C PRO A 296 0.00 7.42 8.90
N GLU A 297 0.09 6.09 8.94
CA GLU A 297 0.34 5.23 7.78
C GLU A 297 -0.86 4.38 7.40
N ASP A 298 -2.03 4.61 8.01
CA ASP A 298 -3.22 3.80 7.76
C ASP A 298 -3.82 4.06 6.37
N GLN A 299 -3.28 3.37 5.38
CA GLN A 299 -3.72 3.41 3.99
C GLN A 299 -5.21 3.09 3.86
N GLY A 300 -5.77 2.23 4.74
CA GLY A 300 -7.18 1.89 4.71
C GLY A 300 -8.10 3.08 4.97
N GLU A 301 -7.75 3.93 5.94
CA GLU A 301 -8.51 5.13 6.28
C GLU A 301 -8.35 6.23 5.22
N MET A 302 -7.11 6.44 4.73
CA MET A 302 -6.80 7.43 3.70
C MET A 302 -7.45 7.07 2.35
N CYS A 303 -7.38 5.80 1.97
CA CYS A 303 -8.02 5.30 0.75
C CYS A 303 -9.53 5.42 0.77
N ARG A 304 -10.20 5.17 1.91
CA ARG A 304 -11.66 5.29 1.99
C ARG A 304 -12.15 6.68 1.61
N LYS A 305 -11.42 7.73 1.98
CA LYS A 305 -11.80 9.13 1.70
C LYS A 305 -11.31 9.62 0.33
N ASN A 306 -10.13 9.17 -0.11
CA ASN A 306 -9.42 9.78 -1.25
C ASN A 306 -9.21 8.85 -2.46
N TRP A 307 -9.85 7.68 -2.53
CA TRP A 307 -9.71 6.74 -3.66
C TRP A 307 -10.02 7.37 -5.03
N TRP A 308 -11.03 8.24 -5.10
CA TRP A 308 -11.46 8.88 -6.34
C TRP A 308 -10.38 9.79 -6.93
N LYS A 309 -9.51 10.38 -6.09
CA LYS A 309 -8.36 11.18 -6.54
C LYS A 309 -7.35 10.33 -7.32
N ASN A 310 -7.15 9.09 -6.87
CA ASN A 310 -6.28 8.12 -7.54
C ASN A 310 -6.94 7.63 -8.84
N ALA A 311 -8.25 7.35 -8.83
CA ALA A 311 -8.99 6.94 -10.03
C ALA A 311 -8.91 7.96 -11.18
N LEU A 312 -8.80 9.25 -10.87
CA LEU A 312 -8.70 10.37 -11.82
C LEU A 312 -7.27 10.85 -12.11
N PHE A 313 -6.23 10.23 -11.52
CA PHE A 313 -4.82 10.66 -11.62
C PHE A 313 -4.55 12.11 -11.18
N ILE A 314 -5.34 12.64 -10.23
CA ILE A 314 -5.13 13.98 -9.64
C ILE A 314 -4.41 13.91 -8.29
N ASN A 315 -4.01 12.71 -7.87
CA ASN A 315 -3.33 12.47 -6.62
C ASN A 315 -1.97 13.19 -6.56
N SER A 316 -1.27 13.37 -7.68
CA SER A 316 -0.01 14.14 -7.73
C SER A 316 -0.17 15.63 -7.35
N PHE A 317 -1.39 16.16 -7.36
CA PHE A 317 -1.67 17.57 -7.03
C PHE A 317 -2.38 17.76 -5.69
N SER A 318 -2.58 16.69 -4.91
CA SER A 318 -3.42 16.74 -3.70
C SER A 318 -2.83 15.95 -2.54
N ASP A 319 -2.95 16.51 -1.33
CA ASP A 319 -2.54 15.84 -0.09
C ASP A 319 -3.45 14.64 0.27
N ASN A 320 -2.93 13.74 1.13
CA ASN A 320 -3.57 12.52 1.64
C ASN A 320 -3.79 11.44 0.57
N LEU A 321 -2.69 10.85 0.10
CA LEU A 321 -2.65 9.86 -0.97
C LEU A 321 -3.18 8.48 -0.51
N CYS A 322 -4.07 7.88 -1.30
CA CYS A 322 -4.51 6.49 -1.11
C CYS A 322 -3.40 5.49 -1.48
N MET A 323 -2.84 5.60 -2.68
CA MET A 323 -1.70 4.82 -3.13
C MET A 323 -0.53 5.78 -3.40
N PRO A 324 0.37 6.00 -2.42
CA PRO A 324 1.44 6.99 -2.55
C PRO A 324 2.49 6.62 -3.61
N TRP A 325 2.52 5.37 -4.07
CA TRP A 325 3.43 4.85 -5.11
C TRP A 325 2.89 5.01 -6.55
N THR A 326 1.70 5.60 -6.71
CA THR A 326 1.07 5.86 -8.02
C THR A 326 1.00 7.33 -8.29
#